data_AF-A0A847F5K0-F1
#
_entry.id   AF-A0A847F5K0-F1
#
_cell.length_a   1.000
_cell.length_b   1.000
_cell.length_c   1.000
_cell.angle_alpha   90.00
_cell.angle_beta   90.00
_cell.angle_gamma   90.00
#
_symmetry.space_group_name_H-M   'P 1'
#
loop_
_entity.id
_entity.type
_entity.pdbx_description
1 polymer ?
#
loop_
_entity_poly.entity_id
_entity_poly.type
_entity_poly.pdbx_seq_one_letter_code
_entity_poly.pdbx_strand_id
1 'polypeptide(L)'
;MLVDVVLKKIGRKSGRSVAGRLLRPPRKGSVLVIEFPDGLHEYVTTPVKRVLHLCGEKTYYIETANSRYRLEVSSEQPDRGSEPRLSHPTLE
;
A
#
# COMPACT_ATOMS: atom_id res chain seq x y z
N MET A 1 13.11 -5.87 6.85
CA MET A 1 13.16 -5.21 5.52
C MET A 1 11.90 -4.39 5.36
N LEU A 2 12.04 -3.12 5.01
CA LEU A 2 10.93 -2.31 4.51
C LEU A 2 10.67 -2.72 3.07
N VAL A 3 9.40 -2.92 2.71
CA VAL A 3 9.03 -3.42 1.37
C VAL A 3 7.97 -2.51 0.78
N ASP A 4 8.12 -2.16 -0.48
CA ASP A 4 7.17 -1.32 -1.18
C ASP A 4 5.90 -2.12 -1.52
N VAL A 5 4.77 -1.48 -1.31
CA VAL A 5 3.47 -2.11 -1.44
C VAL A 5 2.45 -1.19 -2.10
N VAL A 6 1.46 -1.81 -2.73
CA VAL A 6 0.23 -1.15 -3.17
C VAL A 6 -0.96 -1.84 -2.52
N LEU A 7 -1.71 -1.08 -1.73
CA LEU A 7 -2.93 -1.52 -1.08
C LEU A 7 -4.15 -1.00 -1.84
N LYS A 8 -5.03 -1.91 -2.23
CA LYS A 8 -6.29 -1.62 -2.94
C LYS A 8 -7.46 -2.17 -2.16
N LYS A 9 -8.47 -1.33 -1.89
CA LYS A 9 -9.71 -1.78 -1.26
C LYS A 9 -10.51 -2.63 -2.25
N ILE A 10 -10.97 -3.80 -1.81
CA ILE A 10 -11.79 -4.72 -2.59
C ILE A 10 -13.27 -4.40 -2.37
N GLY A 11 -14.02 -4.22 -3.45
CA GLY A 11 -15.48 -4.03 -3.44
C GLY A 11 -15.96 -3.01 -4.47
N ARG A 12 -17.29 -2.79 -4.51
CA ARG A 12 -17.96 -1.93 -5.51
C ARG A 12 -17.52 -0.46 -5.50
N LYS A 13 -16.99 0.03 -4.37
CA LYS A 13 -16.32 1.34 -4.26
C LYS A 13 -14.82 1.10 -4.16
N SER A 14 -14.20 0.60 -5.23
CA SER A 14 -12.74 0.49 -5.30
C SER A 14 -12.15 1.91 -5.32
N GLY A 15 -11.88 2.44 -4.13
CA GLY A 15 -11.31 3.76 -3.97
C GLY A 15 -9.85 3.83 -4.44
N ARG A 16 -9.23 4.99 -4.21
CA ARG A 16 -7.82 5.25 -4.54
C ARG A 16 -6.90 4.18 -3.94
N SER A 17 -5.90 3.78 -4.73
CA SER A 17 -4.83 2.89 -4.26
C SER A 17 -3.91 3.64 -3.30
N VAL A 18 -3.44 2.96 -2.28
CA VAL A 18 -2.46 3.48 -1.30
C VAL A 18 -1.13 2.81 -1.62
N ALA A 19 -0.12 3.59 -2.01
CA ALA A 19 1.22 3.09 -2.34
C ALA A 19 2.25 3.66 -1.37
N GLY A 20 3.20 2.84 -0.92
CA GLY A 20 4.24 3.26 0.02
C GLY A 20 5.01 2.08 0.60
N ARG A 21 5.71 2.29 1.71
CA ARG A 21 6.51 1.26 2.39
C ARG A 21 5.74 0.63 3.52
N LEU A 22 5.66 -0.70 3.49
CA LEU A 22 5.10 -1.48 4.58
C LEU A 22 6.10 -1.51 5.75
N LEU A 23 5.72 -0.91 6.88
CA LEU A 23 6.60 -0.83 8.05
C LEU A 23 6.77 -2.19 8.74
N ARG A 24 5.73 -3.03 8.72
CA ARG A 24 5.75 -4.35 9.33
C ARG A 24 4.82 -5.34 8.63
N PRO A 25 5.15 -6.65 8.64
CA PRO A 25 4.28 -7.66 8.06
C PRO A 25 2.84 -7.61 8.62
N PRO A 26 1.81 -7.91 7.81
CA PRO A 26 0.44 -8.02 8.27
C PRO A 26 0.28 -9.09 9.34
N ARG A 27 -0.33 -8.75 10.48
CA ARG A 27 -0.58 -9.69 11.59
C ARG A 27 -1.99 -9.53 12.11
N LYS A 28 -2.68 -10.64 12.37
CA LYS A 28 -4.00 -10.66 13.00
C LYS A 28 -3.96 -9.94 14.36
N GLY A 29 -4.95 -9.10 14.63
CA GLY A 29 -5.05 -8.27 15.84
C GLY A 29 -4.31 -6.93 15.75
N SER A 30 -3.40 -6.77 14.79
CA SER A 30 -2.66 -5.53 14.58
C SER A 30 -3.21 -4.73 13.40
N VAL A 31 -2.86 -3.45 13.29
CA VAL A 31 -3.17 -2.63 12.10
C VAL A 31 -2.17 -2.89 10.95
N LEU A 32 -2.46 -2.44 9.74
CA LEU A 32 -1.42 -2.20 8.73
C LEU A 32 -0.94 -0.75 8.83
N VAL A 33 0.35 -0.54 8.62
CA VAL A 33 0.95 0.80 8.53
C VAL A 33 1.78 0.87 7.26
N ILE A 34 1.44 1.81 6.39
CA ILE A 34 2.14 2.09 5.13
C ILE A 34 2.63 3.53 5.20
N GLU A 35 3.95 3.71 5.21
CA GLU A 35 4.60 5.01 5.14
C GLU A 35 4.59 5.52 3.70
N PHE A 36 4.17 6.76 3.48
CA PHE A 36 4.19 7.38 2.15
C PHE A 36 5.60 7.81 1.74
N PRO A 37 5.87 7.97 0.42
CA PRO A 37 7.20 8.34 -0.07
C PRO A 37 7.75 9.67 0.48
N ASP A 38 6.88 10.55 0.98
CA ASP A 38 7.26 11.82 1.59
C ASP A 38 7.91 11.65 2.98
N GLY A 39 7.79 10.47 3.59
CA GLY A 39 8.31 10.17 4.93
C GLY A 39 7.60 10.92 6.07
N LEU A 40 6.49 11.61 5.78
CA LEU A 40 5.75 12.43 6.75
C LEU A 40 4.39 11.86 7.08
N HIS A 41 3.79 11.14 6.14
CA HIS A 41 2.43 10.67 6.26
C HIS A 41 2.34 9.15 6.25
N GLU A 42 1.39 8.63 7.03
CA GLU A 42 1.12 7.20 7.12
C GLU A 42 -0.33 6.89 6.77
N TYR A 43 -0.52 5.75 6.11
CA TYR A 43 -1.82 5.11 6.00
C TYR A 43 -1.96 3.99 7.02
N VAL A 44 -2.99 4.09 7.87
CA VAL A 44 -3.28 3.13 8.93
C VAL A 44 -4.66 2.50 8.73
N THR A 45 -4.73 1.17 8.78
CA THR A 45 -6.03 0.46 8.73
C THR A 45 -6.62 0.25 10.11
N THR A 46 -7.90 -0.16 10.14
CA THR A 46 -8.44 -0.85 11.33
C THR A 46 -7.72 -2.20 11.56
N PRO A 47 -7.81 -2.80 12.77
CA PRO A 47 -7.15 -4.07 13.06
C PRO A 47 -7.51 -5.18 12.09
N VAL A 48 -6.49 -5.98 11.75
CA VAL A 48 -6.57 -7.11 10.83
C VAL A 48 -7.25 -8.29 11.52
N LYS A 49 -8.29 -8.83 10.89
CA LYS A 49 -9.00 -10.05 11.29
C LYS A 49 -8.37 -11.30 10.68
N ARG A 50 -7.95 -11.23 9.41
CA ARG A 50 -7.43 -12.37 8.65
C ARG A 50 -6.47 -11.90 7.58
N VAL A 51 -5.41 -12.68 7.38
CA VAL A 51 -4.44 -12.53 6.29
C VAL A 51 -4.44 -13.83 5.50
N LEU A 52 -4.57 -13.73 4.19
CA LEU A 52 -4.42 -14.83 3.25
C LEU A 52 -3.30 -14.48 2.27
N HIS A 53 -2.46 -15.46 1.96
CA HIS A 53 -1.39 -15.34 0.99
C HIS A 53 -1.55 -16.44 -0.05
N LEU A 54 -1.46 -16.09 -1.33
CA LEU A 54 -1.44 -17.08 -2.39
C LEU A 54 0.00 -17.55 -2.57
N CYS A 55 0.25 -18.85 -2.39
CA CYS A 55 1.59 -19.43 -2.54
C CYS A 55 2.15 -19.12 -3.94
N GLY A 56 3.42 -18.68 -3.99
CA GLY A 56 4.09 -18.31 -5.24
C GLY A 56 3.80 -16.89 -5.73
N GLU A 57 2.82 -16.20 -5.16
CA GLU A 57 2.44 -14.83 -5.54
C GLU A 57 2.99 -13.80 -4.56
N LYS A 58 3.21 -12.57 -5.04
CA LYS A 58 3.54 -11.41 -4.17
C LYS A 58 2.29 -10.66 -3.71
N THR A 59 1.17 -11.36 -3.59
CA THR A 59 -0.14 -10.78 -3.29
C THR A 59 -0.73 -11.36 -2.02
N TYR A 60 -1.14 -10.47 -1.11
CA TYR A 60 -1.83 -10.79 0.13
C TYR A 60 -3.26 -10.24 0.10
N TYR A 61 -4.20 -11.00 0.65
CA TYR A 61 -5.56 -10.56 0.89
C TYR A 61 -5.76 -10.33 2.37
N ILE A 62 -6.21 -9.13 2.72
CA ILE A 62 -6.29 -8.69 4.10
C ILE A 62 -7.72 -8.30 4.42
N GLU A 63 -8.25 -8.95 5.43
CA GLU A 63 -9.54 -8.61 6.01
C GLU A 63 -9.30 -7.85 7.32
N THR A 64 -9.91 -6.69 7.43
CA THR A 64 -9.90 -5.85 8.63
C THR A 64 -11.30 -5.83 9.24
N ALA A 65 -11.48 -5.10 10.35
CA ALA A 65 -12.80 -4.97 10.98
C ALA A 65 -13.91 -4.57 10.00
N ASN A 66 -13.60 -3.63 9.10
CA ASN A 66 -14.61 -2.90 8.32
C ASN A 66 -14.38 -2.97 6.81
N SER A 67 -13.30 -3.61 6.34
CA SER A 67 -12.90 -3.57 4.92
C SER A 67 -12.01 -4.76 4.54
N ARG A 68 -12.01 -5.07 3.24
CA ARG A 68 -11.15 -6.08 2.62
C ARG A 68 -10.21 -5.39 1.63
N TYR A 69 -8.98 -5.86 1.57
CA TYR A 69 -7.94 -5.27 0.75
C TYR A 69 -7.13 -6.33 0.02
N ARG A 70 -6.61 -5.96 -1.15
CA ARG A 70 -5.51 -6.62 -1.85
C ARG A 70 -4.24 -5.81 -1.57
N LEU A 71 -3.22 -6.45 -1.06
CA LEU A 71 -1.90 -5.88 -0.81
C LEU A 71 -0.92 -6.55 -1.77
N GLU A 72 -0.43 -5.78 -2.74
CA GLU A 72 0.57 -6.20 -3.71
C GLU A 72 1.94 -5.77 -3.20
N VAL A 73 2.89 -6.69 -3.17
CA VAL A 73 4.28 -6.43 -2.76
C VAL A 73 5.12 -6.24 -4.01
N SER A 74 5.70 -5.06 -4.19
CA SER A 74 6.71 -4.85 -5.24
C SER A 74 8.05 -5.36 -4.74
N SER A 75 8.74 -6.15 -5.56
CA SER A 75 10.14 -6.52 -5.30
C SER A 75 11.14 -5.51 -5.84
N GLU A 76 10.68 -4.54 -6.63
CA GLU A 76 11.51 -3.46 -7.12
C GLU A 76 11.48 -2.33 -6.10
N GLN A 77 12.64 -2.08 -5.49
CA GLN A 77 12.94 -0.83 -4.82
C GLN A 77 12.57 0.28 -5.83
N PRO A 78 11.64 1.20 -5.49
CA PRO A 78 11.29 2.27 -6.40
C PRO A 78 12.57 3.00 -6.70
N ASP A 79 12.93 3.00 -7.99
CA ASP A 79 14.03 3.77 -8.50
C ASP A 79 13.91 5.20 -7.95
N ARG A 80 14.83 5.60 -7.08
CA ARG A 80 14.85 6.93 -6.46
C ARG A 80 15.36 7.94 -7.49
N GLY A 81 14.68 8.03 -8.62
CA GLY A 81 15.24 8.65 -9.82
C GLY A 81 14.22 8.98 -10.90
N SER A 82 13.02 9.44 -10.53
CA SER A 82 12.18 10.19 -11.48
C SER A 82 11.13 11.00 -10.73
N GLU A 83 11.55 12.17 -10.24
CA GLU A 83 10.60 13.27 -10.08
C GLU A 83 9.93 13.49 -11.45
N PRO A 84 8.60 13.44 -11.57
CA PRO A 84 7.96 14.01 -12.74
C PRO A 84 8.24 15.50 -12.68
N ARG A 85 9.11 16.00 -13.57
CA ARG A 85 9.21 17.44 -13.83
C ARG A 85 7.81 17.90 -14.20
N LEU A 86 7.13 18.56 -13.27
CA LEU A 86 5.93 19.32 -13.55
C LEU A 86 6.32 20.35 -14.61
N SER A 87 5.91 20.12 -15.85
CA SER A 87 5.96 21.14 -16.89
C SER A 87 5.03 22.26 -16.43
N HIS A 88 5.60 23.40 -16.08
CA HIS A 88 4.87 24.65 -15.90
C HIS A 88 4.07 24.96 -17.18
N PRO A 89 2.80 25.37 -17.09
CA PRO A 89 2.10 25.88 -18.26
C PRO A 89 2.68 27.24 -18.63
N THR A 90 3.16 27.37 -19.87
CA THR A 90 3.36 28.68 -20.50
C THR A 90 1.97 29.26 -20.77
N LEU A 91 1.65 30.38 -20.12
CA LEU A 91 0.51 31.20 -20.49
C LEU A 91 0.88 31.96 -21.77
N GLU A 92 0.13 31.71 -22.86
CA GLU A 92 0.01 32.66 -23.97
C GLU A 92 -0.98 33.78 -23.61
#